data_AF-A0A7V1EPA8-F1
#
_entry.id   AF-A0A7V1EPA8-F1
#
_cell.length_a   1.000
_cell.length_b   1.000
_cell.length_c   1.000
_cell.angle_alpha   90.00
_cell.angle_beta   90.00
_cell.angle_gamma   90.00
#
_symmetry.space_group_name_H-M   'P 1'
#
loop_
_entity.id
_entity.type
_entity.pdbx_description
1 polymer ?
#
loop_
_entity_poly.entity_id
_entity_poly.type
_entity_poly.pdbx_seq_one_letter_code
_entity_poly.pdbx_strand_id
1 'polypeptide(L)'
;ESAKDIESIGLGFMFAPVYHPAMKHAIGARKSLAVRSVFNILGPLCNPAEVKAQAMGVFHPDLTEVQANVLKALGSTNVMVFHGRDGLDEISTTTTTIISQIQNGGDVKTFEFDASELGLNRVSISDLRGGNPAENAEIITSILKGEKGPKRDIVLLNAAAGIVVGGKASTLEDGLLLAAESVDSGAALNILNQLAG
;
A
#
# COMPACT_ATOMS: atom_id res chain seq x y z
N GLU A 1 -7.00 -14.85 15.18
CA GLU A 1 -5.79 -15.19 14.42
C GLU A 1 -5.00 -13.92 14.15
N SER A 2 -5.47 -13.03 13.27
CA SER A 2 -4.72 -11.80 12.91
C SER A 2 -4.23 -10.94 14.08
N ALA A 3 -5.01 -10.79 15.16
CA ALA A 3 -4.55 -10.05 16.35
C ALA A 3 -3.37 -10.74 17.06
N LYS A 4 -3.40 -12.07 17.16
CA LYS A 4 -2.31 -12.86 17.75
C LYS A 4 -1.06 -12.76 16.88
N ASP A 5 -1.20 -12.84 15.55
CA ASP A 5 -0.07 -12.75 14.63
C ASP A 5 0.58 -11.36 14.69
N ILE A 6 -0.23 -10.30 14.77
CA ILE A 6 0.28 -8.94 14.99
C ILE A 6 1.10 -8.87 16.29
N GLU A 7 0.61 -9.44 17.38
CA GLU A 7 1.32 -9.43 18.68
C GLU A 7 2.60 -10.26 18.66
N SER A 8 2.62 -11.41 17.98
CA SER A 8 3.76 -12.34 18.02
C SER A 8 4.81 -12.10 16.94
N ILE A 9 4.39 -11.74 15.72
CA ILE A 9 5.27 -11.61 14.54
C ILE A 9 5.25 -10.21 13.93
N GLY A 10 4.36 -9.31 14.38
CA GLY A 10 4.29 -7.94 13.89
C GLY A 10 3.59 -7.77 12.54
N LEU A 11 2.90 -8.81 12.06
CA LEU A 11 2.15 -8.79 10.80
C LEU A 11 0.81 -9.51 10.98
N GLY A 12 -0.27 -8.93 10.44
CA GLY A 12 -1.58 -9.58 10.42
C GLY A 12 -2.28 -9.36 9.09
N PHE A 13 -2.88 -10.42 8.56
CA PHE A 13 -3.72 -10.34 7.37
C PHE A 13 -5.20 -10.34 7.77
N MET A 14 -5.95 -9.35 7.30
CA MET A 14 -7.39 -9.20 7.60
C MET A 14 -8.21 -9.35 6.32
N PHE A 15 -8.79 -10.54 6.12
CA PHE A 15 -9.57 -10.83 4.92
C PHE A 15 -10.94 -10.13 4.95
N ALA A 16 -11.14 -9.13 4.09
CA ALA A 16 -12.27 -8.20 4.13
C ALA A 16 -13.68 -8.82 4.26
N PRO A 17 -14.03 -9.96 3.62
CA PRO A 17 -15.34 -10.59 3.80
C PRO A 17 -15.65 -11.00 5.24
N VAL A 18 -14.62 -11.28 6.05
CA VAL A 18 -14.76 -11.67 7.46
C VAL A 18 -15.03 -10.45 8.34
N TYR A 19 -14.39 -9.31 8.03
CA TYR A 19 -14.38 -8.13 8.90
C TYR A 19 -15.46 -7.09 8.58
N HIS A 20 -16.11 -7.18 7.42
CA HIS A 20 -17.18 -6.26 7.03
C HIS A 20 -18.50 -6.98 6.72
N PRO A 21 -19.06 -7.77 7.65
CA PRO A 21 -20.26 -8.57 7.39
C PRO A 21 -21.49 -7.70 7.07
N ALA A 22 -21.55 -6.46 7.57
CA ALA A 22 -22.62 -5.52 7.28
C ALA A 22 -22.66 -5.10 5.80
N MET A 23 -21.52 -5.15 5.09
CA MET A 23 -21.45 -4.82 3.65
C MET A 23 -22.29 -5.78 2.80
N LYS A 24 -22.62 -6.97 3.30
CA LYS A 24 -23.49 -7.93 2.61
C LYS A 24 -24.87 -7.35 2.29
N HIS A 25 -25.38 -6.46 3.14
CA HIS A 25 -26.69 -5.83 2.97
C HIS A 25 -26.71 -4.83 1.80
N ALA A 26 -25.55 -4.30 1.39
CA ALA A 26 -25.42 -3.39 0.26
C ALA A 26 -25.13 -4.11 -1.08
N ILE A 27 -24.84 -5.43 -1.08
CA ILE A 27 -24.41 -6.16 -2.29
C ILE A 27 -25.46 -6.10 -3.39
N GLY A 28 -26.75 -6.28 -3.06
CA GLY A 28 -27.84 -6.26 -4.04
C GLY A 28 -27.93 -4.92 -4.78
N ALA A 29 -27.97 -3.82 -4.02
CA ALA A 29 -28.01 -2.46 -4.57
C ALA A 29 -26.74 -2.11 -5.38
N ARG A 30 -25.56 -2.57 -4.93
CA ARG A 30 -24.30 -2.36 -5.66
C ARG A 30 -24.29 -3.10 -7.00
N LYS A 31 -24.76 -4.35 -7.03
CA LYS A 31 -24.84 -5.14 -8.27
C LYS A 31 -25.84 -4.52 -9.27
N SER A 32 -26.97 -4.00 -8.80
CA SER A 32 -27.97 -3.39 -9.68
C SER A 32 -27.53 -2.05 -10.26
N LEU A 33 -26.74 -1.26 -9.52
CA LEU A 33 -26.25 0.04 -9.98
C LEU A 33 -25.19 -0.09 -11.07
N ALA A 34 -24.36 -1.15 -11.04
CA ALA A 34 -23.29 -1.43 -12.01
C ALA A 34 -22.31 -0.25 -12.28
N VAL A 35 -22.29 0.77 -11.42
CA VAL A 35 -21.41 1.93 -11.46
C VAL A 35 -20.58 2.04 -10.18
N ARG A 36 -19.44 2.73 -10.24
CA ARG A 36 -18.63 3.04 -9.05
C ARG A 36 -19.43 3.93 -8.10
N SER A 37 -19.37 3.64 -6.82
CA SER A 37 -20.11 4.35 -5.76
C SER A 37 -19.21 4.65 -4.57
N VAL A 38 -19.73 5.37 -3.56
CA VAL A 38 -19.01 5.61 -2.30
C VAL A 38 -18.50 4.32 -1.65
N PHE A 39 -19.20 3.19 -1.82
CA PHE A 39 -18.77 1.90 -1.29
C PHE A 39 -17.45 1.38 -1.87
N ASN A 40 -16.97 1.93 -3.00
CA ASN A 40 -15.67 1.60 -3.56
C ASN A 40 -14.51 2.33 -2.86
N ILE A 41 -14.78 3.43 -2.16
CA ILE A 41 -13.76 4.22 -1.44
C ILE A 41 -13.82 4.01 0.08
N LEU A 42 -14.88 3.37 0.60
CA LEU A 42 -15.05 3.12 2.03
C LEU A 42 -14.15 2.01 2.58
N GLY A 43 -13.85 0.98 1.80
CA GLY A 43 -13.13 -0.20 2.29
C GLY A 43 -11.82 0.15 3.01
N PRO A 44 -10.90 0.88 2.36
CA PRO A 44 -9.66 1.32 2.99
C PRO A 44 -9.84 2.26 4.20
N LEU A 45 -10.96 2.96 4.32
CA LEU A 45 -11.26 3.86 5.46
C LEU A 45 -11.74 3.11 6.71
N CYS A 46 -12.12 1.84 6.56
CA CYS A 46 -12.71 1.04 7.62
C CYS A 46 -11.72 0.00 8.18
N ASN A 47 -10.45 0.36 8.41
CA ASN A 47 -9.47 -0.58 8.94
C ASN A 47 -9.92 -1.13 10.33
N PRO A 48 -10.15 -2.45 10.49
CA PRO A 48 -10.64 -3.03 11.75
C PRO A 48 -9.67 -2.89 12.93
N ALA A 49 -8.38 -2.63 12.67
CA ALA A 49 -7.35 -2.44 13.69
C ALA A 49 -7.22 -0.99 14.18
N GLU A 50 -8.09 -0.07 13.72
CA GLU A 50 -8.11 1.34 14.14
C GLU A 50 -6.75 2.05 14.00
N VAL A 51 -5.98 1.67 12.97
CA VAL A 51 -4.63 2.21 12.75
C VAL A 51 -4.65 3.73 12.58
N LYS A 52 -3.62 4.39 13.13
CA LYS A 52 -3.39 5.83 12.99
C LYS A 52 -2.41 6.18 11.87
N ALA A 53 -1.75 5.14 11.33
CA ALA A 53 -0.78 5.20 10.26
C ALA A 53 -1.28 4.38 9.06
N GLN A 54 -1.34 4.97 7.87
CA GLN A 54 -1.86 4.27 6.68
C GLN A 54 -1.24 4.76 5.37
N ALA A 55 -0.72 3.81 4.58
CA ALA A 55 -0.38 3.99 3.17
C ALA A 55 -1.53 3.44 2.33
N MET A 56 -2.03 4.20 1.36
CA MET A 56 -3.27 3.87 0.67
C MET A 56 -3.30 4.27 -0.79
N GLY A 57 -3.49 3.27 -1.66
CA GLY A 57 -3.82 3.48 -3.05
C GLY A 57 -5.25 3.96 -3.28
N VAL A 58 -5.44 4.84 -4.26
CA VAL A 58 -6.77 5.19 -4.77
C VAL A 58 -6.83 5.05 -6.28
N PHE A 59 -8.02 4.80 -6.82
CA PHE A 59 -8.20 4.53 -8.25
C PHE A 59 -8.27 5.78 -9.14
N HIS A 60 -8.36 6.98 -8.55
CA HIS A 60 -8.49 8.24 -9.28
C HIS A 60 -7.68 9.33 -8.58
N PRO A 61 -6.97 10.20 -9.33
CA PRO A 61 -6.11 11.22 -8.75
C PRO A 61 -6.86 12.17 -7.80
N ASP A 62 -8.05 12.63 -8.18
CA ASP A 62 -8.86 13.54 -7.35
C ASP A 62 -9.25 12.97 -5.97
N LEU A 63 -9.09 11.66 -5.77
CA LEU A 63 -9.39 11.03 -4.48
C LEU A 63 -8.24 11.09 -3.49
N THR A 64 -7.00 11.40 -3.90
CA THR A 64 -5.86 11.35 -2.97
C THR A 64 -6.08 12.32 -1.80
N GLU A 65 -6.40 13.57 -2.12
CA GLU A 65 -6.58 14.64 -1.14
C GLU A 65 -7.89 14.50 -0.37
N VAL A 66 -8.98 14.13 -1.06
CA VAL A 66 -10.29 13.87 -0.43
C VAL A 66 -10.15 12.80 0.63
N GLN A 67 -9.51 11.68 0.29
CA GLN A 67 -9.37 10.55 1.20
C GLN A 67 -8.38 10.84 2.33
N ALA A 68 -7.30 11.58 2.08
CA ALA A 68 -6.40 12.04 3.13
C ALA A 68 -7.14 12.90 4.16
N ASN A 69 -7.97 13.86 3.72
CA ASN A 69 -8.78 14.68 4.61
C ASN A 69 -9.82 13.86 5.40
N VAL A 70 -10.45 12.88 4.78
CA VAL A 70 -11.37 11.96 5.48
C VAL A 70 -10.61 11.17 6.55
N LEU A 71 -9.45 10.60 6.24
CA LEU A 71 -8.61 9.88 7.19
C LEU A 71 -8.15 10.79 8.36
N LYS A 72 -7.82 12.05 8.08
CA LYS A 72 -7.53 13.07 9.12
C LYS A 72 -8.73 13.30 10.03
N ALA A 73 -9.93 13.47 9.46
CA ALA A 73 -11.16 13.68 10.22
C ALA A 73 -11.54 12.45 11.08
N LEU A 74 -11.18 11.25 10.63
CA LEU A 74 -11.32 9.99 11.40
C LEU A 74 -10.19 9.79 12.43
N GLY A 75 -9.25 10.74 12.53
CA GLY A 75 -8.23 10.80 13.57
C GLY A 75 -6.91 10.10 13.21
N SER A 76 -6.62 9.87 11.92
CA SER A 76 -5.30 9.40 11.47
C SER A 76 -4.25 10.50 11.59
N THR A 77 -3.01 10.14 11.92
CA THR A 77 -1.91 11.10 12.15
C THR A 77 -0.79 10.99 11.14
N ASN A 78 -0.58 9.82 10.53
CA ASN A 78 0.42 9.61 9.49
C ASN A 78 -0.23 8.89 8.31
N VAL A 79 -0.37 9.58 7.18
CA VAL A 79 -1.09 9.03 6.03
C VAL A 79 -0.31 9.34 4.76
N MET A 80 -0.30 8.41 3.83
CA MET A 80 0.14 8.65 2.47
C MET A 80 -0.90 8.04 1.53
N VAL A 81 -1.69 8.89 0.87
CA VAL A 81 -2.65 8.46 -0.15
C VAL A 81 -2.06 8.74 -1.53
N PHE A 82 -2.05 7.75 -2.41
CA PHE A 82 -1.37 7.86 -3.71
C PHE A 82 -2.17 7.31 -4.89
N HIS A 83 -1.87 7.88 -6.06
CA HIS A 83 -2.36 7.42 -7.36
C HIS A 83 -1.29 7.62 -8.43
N GLY A 84 -0.86 6.54 -9.07
CA GLY A 84 0.06 6.58 -10.22
C GLY A 84 -0.65 7.14 -11.45
N ARG A 85 0.01 8.01 -12.24
CA ARG A 85 -0.55 8.57 -13.48
C ARG A 85 -0.78 7.53 -14.59
N ASP A 86 -0.31 6.31 -14.39
CA ASP A 86 -0.56 5.12 -15.20
C ASP A 86 -1.87 4.42 -14.84
N GLY A 87 -2.60 4.94 -13.86
CA GLY A 87 -3.88 4.42 -13.38
C GLY A 87 -3.75 3.41 -12.25
N LEU A 88 -2.54 3.14 -11.76
CA LEU A 88 -2.31 2.25 -10.62
C LEU A 88 -2.69 2.94 -9.30
N ASP A 89 -3.22 2.15 -8.38
CA ASP A 89 -3.41 2.51 -6.97
C ASP A 89 -2.14 2.22 -6.15
N GLU A 90 -0.97 2.47 -6.75
CA GLU A 90 0.37 2.24 -6.20
C GLU A 90 1.26 3.46 -6.51
N ILE A 91 2.37 3.62 -5.77
CA ILE A 91 3.43 4.54 -6.19
C ILE A 91 4.15 3.90 -7.39
N SER A 92 4.09 4.59 -8.52
CA SER A 92 4.51 4.06 -9.82
C SER A 92 6.01 4.25 -10.08
N THR A 93 6.61 3.25 -10.74
CA THR A 93 7.94 3.34 -11.37
C THR A 93 7.85 3.52 -12.90
N THR A 94 6.64 3.60 -13.46
CA THR A 94 6.42 3.79 -14.91
C THR A 94 6.22 5.27 -15.25
N THR A 95 5.66 6.05 -14.33
CA THR A 95 5.32 7.47 -14.49
C THR A 95 5.35 8.20 -13.13
N THR A 96 4.90 9.45 -13.08
CA THR A 96 4.75 10.20 -11.81
C THR A 96 3.56 9.70 -11.00
N THR A 97 3.58 9.98 -9.70
CA THR A 97 2.51 9.64 -8.75
C THR A 97 2.04 10.91 -8.06
N ILE A 98 0.72 11.10 -7.94
CA ILE A 98 0.17 12.13 -7.05
C ILE A 98 0.09 11.56 -5.65
N ILE A 99 0.66 12.26 -4.67
CA ILE A 99 0.68 11.86 -3.27
C ILE A 99 0.06 12.96 -2.42
N SER A 100 -0.93 12.60 -1.60
CA SER A 100 -1.46 13.45 -0.53
C SER A 100 -1.04 12.87 0.82
N GLN A 101 -0.20 13.61 1.53
CA GLN A 101 0.47 13.15 2.75
C GLN A 101 0.02 13.92 3.99
N ILE A 102 -0.09 13.21 5.11
CA ILE A 102 -0.20 13.76 6.46
C ILE A 102 0.97 13.23 7.25
N GLN A 103 1.70 14.12 7.94
CA GLN A 103 2.77 13.74 8.85
C GLN A 103 2.52 14.36 10.21
N ASN A 104 2.66 13.56 11.28
CA ASN A 104 2.57 14.00 12.67
C ASN A 104 1.28 14.78 13.00
N GLY A 105 0.15 14.40 12.38
CA GLY A 105 -1.14 15.07 12.57
C GLY A 105 -1.24 16.47 11.94
N GLY A 106 -0.27 16.86 11.12
CA GLY A 106 -0.22 18.14 10.42
C GLY A 106 -1.28 18.27 9.31
N ASP A 107 -1.11 19.29 8.47
CA ASP A 107 -1.99 19.51 7.32
C ASP A 107 -1.70 18.54 6.17
N VAL A 108 -2.73 18.30 5.37
CA VAL A 108 -2.59 17.51 4.15
C VAL A 108 -1.73 18.30 3.17
N LYS A 109 -0.67 17.67 2.67
CA LYS A 109 0.18 18.21 1.61
C LYS A 109 0.07 17.33 0.39
N THR A 110 -0.38 17.90 -0.73
CA THR A 110 -0.46 17.21 -2.02
C THR A 110 0.72 17.63 -2.90
N PHE A 111 1.41 16.67 -3.48
CA PHE A 111 2.53 16.90 -4.40
C PHE A 111 2.60 15.78 -5.45
N GLU A 112 3.34 16.04 -6.52
CA GLU A 112 3.69 15.05 -7.53
C GLU A 112 5.09 14.51 -7.25
N PHE A 113 5.27 13.21 -7.40
CA PHE A 113 6.49 12.49 -7.07
C PHE A 113 6.94 11.62 -8.25
N ASP A 114 8.22 11.65 -8.57
CA ASP A 114 8.83 10.79 -9.58
C ASP A 114 9.84 9.83 -8.94
N ALA A 115 9.66 8.52 -9.14
CA ALA A 115 10.56 7.49 -8.60
C ALA A 115 12.02 7.65 -9.06
N SER A 116 12.26 8.34 -10.18
CA SER A 116 13.61 8.65 -10.66
C SER A 116 14.39 9.60 -9.74
N GLU A 117 13.70 10.36 -8.89
CA GLU A 117 14.32 11.18 -7.82
C GLU A 117 15.08 10.31 -6.80
N LEU A 118 14.68 9.04 -6.64
CA LEU A 118 15.33 8.05 -5.77
C LEU A 118 16.34 7.17 -6.52
N GLY A 119 16.66 7.51 -7.77
CA GLY A 119 17.56 6.72 -8.62
C GLY A 119 16.95 5.45 -9.20
N LEU A 120 15.63 5.24 -9.11
CA LEU A 120 14.96 4.12 -9.75
C LEU A 120 14.76 4.39 -11.25
N ASN A 121 15.04 3.37 -12.07
CA ASN A 121 14.85 3.49 -13.51
C ASN A 121 13.35 3.50 -13.86
N ARG A 122 12.98 4.32 -14.85
CA ARG A 122 11.64 4.26 -15.42
C ARG A 122 11.48 2.97 -16.22
N VAL A 123 10.41 2.24 -15.95
CA VAL A 123 10.12 0.94 -16.59
C VAL A 123 8.78 0.97 -17.31
N SER A 124 8.54 -0.02 -18.16
CA SER A 124 7.25 -0.20 -18.81
C SER A 124 6.29 -0.97 -17.91
N ILE A 125 4.98 -0.79 -18.11
CA ILE A 125 3.98 -1.59 -17.38
C ILE A 125 4.12 -3.10 -17.63
N SER A 126 4.67 -3.50 -18.80
CA SER A 126 4.97 -4.90 -19.11
C SER A 126 6.05 -5.50 -18.22
N ASP A 127 7.01 -4.70 -17.75
CA ASP A 127 8.08 -5.17 -16.85
C ASP A 127 7.53 -5.52 -15.45
N LEU A 128 6.41 -4.91 -15.08
CA LEU A 128 5.72 -5.09 -13.80
C LEU A 128 4.66 -6.20 -13.83
N ARG A 129 4.45 -6.82 -14.99
CA ARG A 129 3.35 -7.76 -15.19
C ARG A 129 3.44 -8.97 -14.27
N GLY A 130 2.39 -9.16 -13.47
CA GLY A 130 2.12 -10.40 -12.73
C GLY A 130 1.51 -11.49 -13.61
N GLY A 131 1.34 -12.66 -13.03
CA GLY A 131 0.76 -13.85 -13.66
C GLY A 131 -0.48 -14.35 -12.93
N ASN A 132 -0.70 -15.65 -13.02
CA ASN A 132 -1.69 -16.38 -12.23
C ASN A 132 -1.26 -16.45 -10.74
N PRO A 133 -2.13 -16.92 -9.82
CA PRO A 133 -1.80 -16.96 -8.39
C PRO A 133 -0.51 -17.72 -8.04
N ALA A 134 -0.21 -18.84 -8.72
CA ALA A 134 1.02 -19.60 -8.47
C ALA A 134 2.26 -18.84 -8.96
N GLU A 135 2.19 -18.26 -10.16
CA GLU A 135 3.26 -17.41 -10.71
C GLU A 135 3.51 -16.18 -9.83
N ASN A 136 2.46 -15.55 -9.30
CA ASN A 136 2.61 -14.40 -8.40
C ASN A 136 3.23 -14.80 -7.05
N ALA A 137 2.92 -15.98 -6.52
CA ALA A 137 3.57 -16.48 -5.30
C ALA A 137 5.07 -16.71 -5.51
N GLU A 138 5.46 -17.24 -6.68
CA GLU A 138 6.86 -17.40 -7.06
C GLU A 138 7.56 -16.04 -7.20
N ILE A 139 6.94 -15.07 -7.90
CA ILE A 139 7.47 -13.71 -8.04
C ILE A 139 7.71 -13.06 -6.67
N ILE A 140 6.71 -13.09 -5.78
CA ILE A 140 6.82 -12.53 -4.43
C ILE A 140 7.97 -13.21 -3.67
N THR A 141 8.03 -14.55 -3.73
CA THR A 141 9.08 -15.31 -3.04
C THR A 141 10.47 -14.97 -3.57
N SER A 142 10.64 -14.80 -4.88
CA SER A 142 11.92 -14.44 -5.48
C SER A 142 12.35 -13.03 -5.11
N ILE A 143 11.42 -12.06 -5.11
CA ILE A 143 11.67 -10.70 -4.63
C ILE A 143 12.13 -10.73 -3.17
N LEU A 144 11.42 -11.46 -2.30
CA LEU A 144 11.78 -11.58 -0.87
C LEU A 144 13.07 -12.38 -0.62
N LYS A 145 13.54 -13.16 -1.59
CA LYS A 145 14.88 -13.79 -1.61
C LYS A 145 15.97 -12.85 -2.14
N GLY A 146 15.63 -11.62 -2.52
CA GLY A 146 16.57 -10.59 -2.97
C GLY A 146 16.77 -10.52 -4.49
N GLU A 147 15.93 -11.18 -5.30
CA GLU A 147 16.00 -11.04 -6.77
C GLU A 147 15.87 -9.58 -7.19
N LYS A 148 16.87 -9.07 -7.93
CA LYS A 148 16.90 -7.67 -8.40
C LYS A 148 16.11 -7.50 -9.68
N GLY A 149 15.47 -6.35 -9.85
CA GLY A 149 14.78 -5.97 -11.09
C GLY A 149 13.55 -5.10 -10.85
N PRO A 150 12.84 -4.70 -11.94
CA PRO A 150 11.73 -3.76 -11.91
C PRO A 150 10.62 -4.10 -10.90
N LYS A 151 10.30 -5.40 -10.76
CA LYS A 151 9.28 -5.88 -9.83
C LYS A 151 9.71 -5.71 -8.37
N ARG A 152 10.98 -5.93 -8.05
CA ARG A 152 11.52 -5.63 -6.71
C ARG A 152 11.49 -4.13 -6.45
N ASP A 153 11.89 -3.32 -7.42
CA ASP A 153 12.01 -1.87 -7.24
C ASP A 153 10.65 -1.23 -6.89
N ILE A 154 9.56 -1.60 -7.57
CA ILE A 154 8.21 -1.10 -7.23
C ILE A 154 7.72 -1.62 -5.87
N VAL A 155 8.06 -2.87 -5.50
CA VAL A 155 7.73 -3.43 -4.17
C VAL A 155 8.45 -2.64 -3.07
N LEU A 156 9.74 -2.36 -3.24
CA LEU A 156 10.52 -1.59 -2.27
C LEU A 156 10.02 -0.16 -2.15
N LEU A 157 9.64 0.47 -3.28
CA LEU A 157 9.09 1.83 -3.29
C LEU A 157 7.77 1.93 -2.52
N ASN A 158 6.85 0.98 -2.72
CA ASN A 158 5.57 0.96 -1.99
C ASN A 158 5.76 0.54 -0.52
N ALA A 159 6.72 -0.35 -0.23
CA ALA A 159 7.11 -0.66 1.15
C ALA A 159 7.70 0.57 1.86
N ALA A 160 8.48 1.40 1.17
CA ALA A 160 9.01 2.65 1.71
C ALA A 160 7.89 3.58 2.20
N ALA A 161 6.78 3.68 1.47
CA ALA A 161 5.61 4.44 1.90
C ALA A 161 5.05 3.91 3.23
N GLY A 162 4.93 2.59 3.37
CA GLY A 162 4.53 1.92 4.61
C GLY A 162 5.48 2.19 5.78
N ILE A 163 6.79 2.14 5.54
CA ILE A 163 7.85 2.41 6.54
C ILE A 163 7.81 3.87 7.00
N VAL A 164 7.58 4.82 6.07
CA VAL A 164 7.46 6.25 6.38
C VAL A 164 6.23 6.52 7.23
N VAL A 165 5.04 6.06 6.82
CA VAL A 165 3.83 6.29 7.63
C VAL A 165 3.88 5.55 8.97
N GLY A 166 4.58 4.42 9.02
CA GLY A 166 4.88 3.67 10.25
C GLY A 166 5.91 4.32 11.17
N GLY A 167 6.51 5.46 10.77
CA GLY A 167 7.42 6.25 11.60
C GLY A 167 8.83 5.69 11.73
N LYS A 168 9.22 4.73 10.88
CA LYS A 168 10.59 4.18 10.84
C LYS A 168 11.53 4.94 9.91
N ALA A 169 10.98 5.77 9.03
CA ALA A 169 11.71 6.65 8.13
C ALA A 169 11.00 8.01 8.04
N SER A 170 11.77 9.07 7.76
CA SER A 170 11.22 10.42 7.56
C SER A 170 10.92 10.72 6.08
N THR A 171 11.60 10.04 5.17
CA THR A 171 11.54 10.27 3.72
C THR A 171 11.35 8.94 2.97
N LEU A 172 10.84 9.02 1.73
CA LEU A 172 10.77 7.83 0.86
C LEU A 172 12.16 7.28 0.51
N GLU A 173 13.19 8.11 0.46
CA GLU A 173 14.58 7.70 0.24
C GLU A 173 15.07 6.80 1.40
N ASP A 174 14.94 7.27 2.64
CA ASP A 174 15.29 6.49 3.84
C ASP A 174 14.45 5.22 3.93
N GLY A 175 13.15 5.32 3.62
CA GLY A 175 12.22 4.19 3.59
C GLY A 175 12.63 3.14 2.55
N LEU A 176 13.12 3.56 1.39
CA LEU A 176 13.56 2.67 0.32
C LEU A 176 14.80 1.88 0.73
N LEU A 177 15.75 2.53 1.42
CA LEU A 177 16.95 1.87 1.96
C LEU A 177 16.57 0.82 3.00
N LEU A 178 15.67 1.15 3.93
CA LEU A 178 15.19 0.19 4.95
C LEU A 178 14.39 -0.96 4.34
N ALA A 179 13.57 -0.69 3.31
CA ALA A 179 12.86 -1.73 2.58
C ALA A 179 13.85 -2.70 1.91
N ALA A 180 14.88 -2.15 1.25
CA ALA A 180 15.92 -2.94 0.61
C ALA A 180 16.67 -3.81 1.63
N GLU A 181 17.05 -3.26 2.79
CA GLU A 181 17.69 -4.01 3.88
C GLU A 181 16.78 -5.14 4.40
N SER A 182 15.49 -4.86 4.61
CA SER A 182 14.52 -5.86 5.08
C SER A 182 14.41 -7.07 4.14
N VAL A 183 14.44 -6.82 2.83
CA VAL A 183 14.44 -7.87 1.81
C VAL A 183 15.79 -8.58 1.72
N ASP A 184 16.88 -7.83 1.59
CA ASP A 184 18.21 -8.39 1.31
C ASP A 184 18.80 -9.15 2.51
N SER A 185 18.40 -8.81 3.73
CA SER A 185 18.75 -9.56 4.95
C SER A 185 17.93 -10.84 5.14
N GLY A 186 16.86 -11.04 4.35
CA GLY A 186 15.90 -12.14 4.51
C GLY A 186 14.89 -11.96 5.64
N ALA A 187 14.89 -10.82 6.34
CA ALA A 187 13.96 -10.53 7.42
C ALA A 187 12.49 -10.56 6.93
N ALA A 188 12.21 -9.96 5.78
CA ALA A 188 10.88 -9.96 5.18
C ALA A 188 10.40 -11.37 4.81
N LEU A 189 11.29 -12.20 4.24
CA LEU A 189 10.98 -13.61 3.92
C LEU A 189 10.69 -14.43 5.17
N ASN A 190 11.45 -14.21 6.25
CA ASN A 190 11.23 -14.89 7.52
C ASN A 190 9.84 -14.57 8.10
N ILE A 191 9.39 -13.32 8.04
CA ILE A 191 8.03 -12.93 8.47
C ILE A 191 6.96 -13.63 7.64
N LEU A 192 7.15 -13.73 6.31
CA LEU A 192 6.20 -14.46 5.46
C LEU A 192 6.11 -15.95 5.86
N ASN A 193 7.25 -16.60 6.13
CA ASN A 193 7.28 -17.99 6.56
C ASN A 193 6.61 -18.19 7.93
N GLN A 194 6.75 -17.24 8.85
CA GLN A 194 6.08 -17.28 10.15
C GLN A 194 4.57 -17.06 10.05
N LEU A 195 4.11 -16.21 9.11
CA LEU A 195 2.68 -16.01 8.88
C LEU A 195 2.01 -17.22 8.23
N ALA A 196 2.74 -17.97 7.39
CA ALA A 196 2.23 -19.13 6.68
C ALA A 196 2.22 -20.43 7.53
N GLY A 197 2.95 -20.46 8.65
CA GLY A 197 3.10 -21.63 9.52
C GLY A 197 2.19 -21.58 10.74
#